data_AF-A0A7S2K3R9-F1
#
_entry.id   AF-A0A7S2K3R9-F1
#
_cell.length_a   1.000
_cell.length_b   1.000
_cell.length_c   1.000
_cell.angle_alpha   90.00
_cell.angle_beta   90.00
_cell.angle_gamma   90.00
#
_symmetry.space_group_name_H-M   'P 1'
#
loop_
_entity.id
_entity.type
_entity.pdbx_description
1 polymer ?
#
loop_
_entity_poly.entity_id
_entity_poly.type
_entity_poly.pdbx_seq_one_letter_code
_entity_poly.pdbx_strand_id
1 'polypeptide(L)'
;EGSAAAAKADRLQAKLEGSFAQIFVFPPPAGEAEHHLDGSEDDEVPGKASNLKWAVGKVHQHFVQRGTTELDRVVLTVADADCLFHPMYFSAVTADVLRMRQSGGGQQWAMWQAPQLPFRNYDMSPAPSRVWAYISSMYEFGGVSSLDAGCHHMVFSGYSVHLQLAAEAELWDGDVIAEDHHAYLKGFFFSAYTTGVKAAGKRLLGGASPVGCPPADRPWLC
;
A
#
# COMPACT_ATOMS: atom_id res chain seq x y z
N GLU A 1 19.74 -8.57 12.63
CA GLU A 1 18.44 -8.58 13.33
C GLU A 1 17.53 -9.79 13.01
N GLY A 2 18.07 -10.94 12.54
CA GLY A 2 17.23 -12.02 12.00
C GLY A 2 16.58 -12.99 13.01
N SER A 3 17.28 -13.40 14.07
CA SER A 3 16.78 -14.48 14.94
C SER A 3 15.61 -14.06 15.84
N ALA A 4 15.65 -12.83 16.38
CA ALA A 4 14.57 -12.27 17.19
C ALA A 4 13.30 -11.98 16.35
N ALA A 5 13.48 -11.53 15.10
CA ALA A 5 12.39 -11.31 14.17
C ALA A 5 11.71 -12.63 13.76
N ALA A 6 12.50 -13.67 13.46
CA ALA A 6 11.99 -15.01 13.16
C ALA A 6 11.18 -15.60 14.33
N ALA A 7 11.74 -15.57 15.55
CA ALA A 7 11.03 -16.05 16.74
C ALA A 7 9.73 -15.27 17.01
N LYS A 8 9.72 -13.96 16.74
CA LYS A 8 8.50 -13.14 16.83
C LYS A 8 7.47 -13.57 15.79
N ALA A 9 7.90 -13.83 14.55
CA ALA A 9 7.03 -14.25 13.47
C ALA A 9 6.38 -15.62 13.76
N ASP A 10 7.17 -16.61 14.19
CA ASP A 10 6.68 -17.94 14.57
C ASP A 10 5.60 -17.84 15.66
N ARG A 11 5.87 -17.02 16.69
CA ARG A 11 4.92 -16.78 17.78
C ARG A 11 3.62 -16.13 17.29
N LEU A 12 3.70 -15.17 16.36
CA LEU A 12 2.53 -14.50 15.81
C LEU A 12 1.72 -15.44 14.92
N GLN A 13 2.39 -16.25 14.10
CA GLN A 13 1.74 -17.25 13.25
C GLN A 13 0.99 -18.27 14.08
N ALA A 14 1.63 -18.85 15.11
CA ALA A 14 0.98 -19.78 16.04
C ALA A 14 -0.21 -19.16 16.78
N LYS A 15 -0.10 -17.88 17.16
CA LYS A 15 -1.18 -17.17 17.85
C LYS A 15 -2.40 -16.91 16.97
N LEU A 16 -2.19 -16.70 15.67
CA LEU A 16 -3.21 -16.20 14.74
C LEU A 16 -3.70 -17.24 13.72
N GLU A 17 -3.14 -18.46 13.72
CA GLU A 17 -3.41 -19.52 12.73
C GLU A 17 -4.90 -19.77 12.46
N GLY A 18 -5.77 -19.68 13.48
CA GLY A 18 -7.22 -19.86 13.34
C GLY A 18 -8.01 -18.59 13.03
N SER A 19 -7.37 -17.42 12.97
CA SER A 19 -8.02 -16.12 12.76
C SER A 19 -8.00 -15.64 11.31
N PHE A 20 -7.09 -16.18 10.49
CA PHE A 20 -6.93 -15.81 9.09
C PHE A 20 -6.99 -17.04 8.19
N ALA A 21 -7.46 -16.87 6.96
CA ALA A 21 -7.49 -17.96 6.00
C ALA A 21 -6.09 -18.51 5.68
N GLN A 22 -5.11 -17.61 5.60
CA GLN A 22 -3.69 -17.92 5.39
C GLN A 22 -2.85 -16.87 6.12
N ILE A 23 -1.69 -17.29 6.64
CA ILE A 23 -0.69 -16.40 7.23
C ILE A 23 0.62 -16.67 6.52
N PHE A 24 1.25 -15.60 6.05
CA PHE A 24 2.56 -15.64 5.41
C PHE A 24 3.56 -14.82 6.20
N VAL A 25 4.79 -15.30 6.24
CA VAL A 25 5.93 -14.58 6.80
C VAL A 25 7.00 -14.54 5.72
N PHE A 26 7.37 -13.34 5.28
CA PHE A 26 8.37 -13.14 4.24
C PHE A 26 9.57 -12.39 4.82
N PRO A 27 10.52 -13.08 5.48
CA PRO A 27 11.76 -12.42 5.86
C PRO A 27 12.52 -12.02 4.59
N PRO A 28 12.93 -10.75 4.44
CA PRO A 28 13.78 -10.37 3.33
C PRO A 28 15.17 -11.02 3.50
N PRO A 29 15.79 -11.46 2.39
CA PRO A 29 17.19 -11.89 2.39
C PRO A 29 18.11 -10.72 2.79
N ALA A 30 19.32 -11.07 3.27
CA ALA A 30 20.31 -10.06 3.64
C ALA A 30 21.13 -9.64 2.41
N GLY A 31 21.39 -8.33 2.28
CA GLY A 31 22.26 -7.78 1.22
C GLY A 31 21.60 -7.72 -0.15
N GLU A 32 20.30 -7.46 -0.21
CA GLU A 32 19.64 -7.08 -1.47
C GLU A 32 20.11 -5.70 -1.92
N ALA A 33 20.06 -5.45 -3.23
CA ALA A 33 20.35 -4.14 -3.81
C ALA A 33 19.04 -3.37 -4.02
N GLU A 34 19.04 -2.09 -3.66
CA GLU A 34 17.98 -1.16 -4.07
C GLU A 34 18.40 -0.50 -5.38
N HIS A 35 17.53 -0.62 -6.39
CA HIS A 35 17.72 0.03 -7.69
C HIS A 35 16.95 1.35 -7.71
N HIS A 36 17.66 2.43 -7.99
CA HIS A 36 17.10 3.77 -8.00
C HIS A 36 16.58 4.15 -9.39
N LEU A 37 15.68 5.12 -9.43
CA LEU A 37 15.09 5.63 -10.69
C LEU A 37 16.13 6.27 -11.63
N ASP A 38 17.26 6.75 -11.09
CA ASP A 38 18.36 7.33 -11.86
C ASP A 38 19.35 6.26 -12.41
N GLY A 39 19.08 4.98 -12.14
CA GLY A 39 19.91 3.86 -12.55
C GLY A 39 21.10 3.58 -11.64
N SER A 40 21.22 4.27 -10.50
CA SER A 40 22.18 3.91 -9.45
C SER A 40 21.68 2.71 -8.63
N GLU A 41 22.61 2.06 -7.93
CA GLU A 41 22.34 0.90 -7.08
C GLU A 41 23.07 1.07 -5.75
N ASP A 42 22.34 0.88 -4.65
CA ASP A 42 22.88 0.88 -3.29
C ASP A 42 22.49 -0.41 -2.55
N ASP A 43 23.14 -0.68 -1.42
CA ASP A 43 22.67 -1.72 -0.51
C ASP A 43 21.28 -1.36 0.02
N GLU A 44 20.32 -2.29 -0.02
CA GLU A 44 18.97 -2.09 0.49
C GLU A 44 19.02 -1.74 1.98
N VAL A 45 18.36 -0.64 2.35
CA VAL A 45 18.27 -0.19 3.73
C VAL A 45 17.17 -0.97 4.46
N PRO A 46 17.49 -1.72 5.53
CA PRO A 46 16.47 -2.42 6.31
C PRO A 46 15.52 -1.42 6.96
N GLY A 47 14.22 -1.55 6.69
CA GLY A 47 13.23 -0.58 7.16
C GLY A 47 11.79 -1.01 6.87
N LYS A 48 10.82 -0.16 7.21
CA LYS A 48 9.40 -0.43 6.93
C LYS A 48 9.15 -0.55 5.42
N ALA A 49 9.73 0.36 4.64
CA ALA A 49 9.54 0.44 3.20
C ALA A 49 10.09 -0.79 2.46
N SER A 50 11.35 -1.19 2.69
CA SER A 50 11.96 -2.41 2.12
C SER A 50 11.22 -3.69 2.51
N ASN A 51 10.85 -3.84 3.79
CA ASN A 51 10.04 -4.98 4.25
C ASN A 51 8.69 -5.06 3.51
N LEU A 52 8.02 -3.92 3.32
CA LEU A 52 6.72 -3.86 2.67
C LEU A 52 6.83 -4.15 1.16
N LYS A 53 7.82 -3.54 0.48
CA LYS A 53 8.16 -3.80 -0.93
C LYS A 53 8.37 -5.30 -1.16
N TRP A 54 9.20 -5.95 -0.34
CA TRP A 54 9.45 -7.38 -0.41
C TRP A 54 8.17 -8.21 -0.20
N ALA A 55 7.44 -7.92 0.87
CA ALA A 55 6.23 -8.67 1.22
C ALA A 55 5.16 -8.58 0.13
N VAL A 56 4.92 -7.38 -0.41
CA VAL A 56 3.95 -7.17 -1.50
C VAL A 56 4.38 -7.90 -2.76
N GLY A 57 5.66 -7.86 -3.13
CA GLY A 57 6.20 -8.62 -4.25
C GLY A 57 5.95 -10.13 -4.12
N LYS A 58 6.16 -10.69 -2.93
CA LYS A 58 5.88 -12.11 -2.64
C LYS A 58 4.40 -12.46 -2.67
N VAL A 59 3.54 -11.61 -2.09
CA VAL A 59 2.08 -11.81 -2.13
C VAL A 59 1.58 -11.76 -3.57
N HIS A 60 2.01 -10.79 -4.36
CA HIS A 60 1.65 -10.69 -5.76
C HIS A 60 2.10 -11.93 -6.55
N GLN A 61 3.36 -12.35 -6.38
CA GLN A 61 3.90 -13.56 -7.00
C GLN A 61 3.08 -14.81 -6.62
N HIS A 62 2.68 -14.93 -5.35
CA HIS A 62 1.84 -16.03 -4.86
C HIS A 62 0.50 -16.12 -5.62
N PHE A 63 -0.21 -15.00 -5.77
CA PHE A 63 -1.49 -15.00 -6.48
C PHE A 63 -1.32 -15.25 -7.99
N VAL A 64 -0.29 -14.68 -8.62
CA VAL A 64 0.03 -14.93 -10.04
C VAL A 64 0.32 -16.42 -10.27
N GLN A 65 1.14 -17.04 -9.42
CA GLN A 65 1.48 -18.47 -9.54
C GLN A 65 0.28 -19.40 -9.36
N ARG A 66 -0.75 -18.97 -8.62
CA ARG A 66 -2.01 -19.69 -8.46
C ARG A 66 -2.99 -19.48 -9.61
N GLY A 67 -2.61 -18.71 -10.62
CA GLY A 67 -3.46 -18.39 -11.77
C GLY A 67 -4.61 -17.44 -11.42
N THR A 68 -4.48 -16.64 -10.37
CA THR A 68 -5.46 -15.58 -10.07
C THR A 68 -5.36 -14.52 -11.16
N THR A 69 -6.40 -14.42 -11.99
CA THR A 69 -6.45 -13.49 -13.13
C THR A 69 -7.06 -12.14 -12.77
N GLU A 70 -7.76 -12.05 -11.65
CA GLU A 70 -8.52 -10.86 -11.23
C GLU A 70 -7.85 -10.18 -10.03
N LEU A 71 -6.57 -9.81 -10.19
CA LEU A 71 -5.78 -9.13 -9.15
C LEU A 71 -6.33 -7.75 -8.80
N ASP A 72 -7.11 -7.12 -9.68
CA ASP A 72 -7.91 -5.92 -9.40
C ASP A 72 -8.94 -6.15 -8.31
N ARG A 73 -9.38 -7.39 -8.08
CA ARG A 73 -10.36 -7.72 -7.02
C ARG A 73 -9.72 -7.98 -5.67
N VAL A 74 -8.40 -8.12 -5.63
CA VAL A 74 -7.69 -8.36 -4.38
C VAL A 74 -7.35 -7.01 -3.76
N VAL A 75 -7.87 -6.76 -2.57
CA VAL A 75 -7.57 -5.57 -1.79
C VAL A 75 -6.45 -5.89 -0.82
N LEU A 76 -5.37 -5.12 -0.91
CA LEU A 76 -4.25 -5.11 0.01
C LEU A 76 -4.48 -4.03 1.06
N THR A 77 -4.46 -4.39 2.34
CA THR A 77 -4.45 -3.42 3.44
C THR A 77 -3.05 -3.38 4.05
N VAL A 78 -2.49 -2.18 4.11
CA VAL A 78 -1.23 -1.88 4.82
C VAL A 78 -1.60 -1.23 6.14
N ALA A 79 -0.98 -1.68 7.22
CA ALA A 79 -1.28 -1.20 8.55
C ALA A 79 -0.05 -1.27 9.46
N ASP A 80 0.21 -0.20 10.20
CA ASP A 80 1.13 -0.25 11.33
C ASP A 80 0.62 -1.20 12.42
N ALA A 81 1.54 -1.76 13.21
CA ALA A 81 1.21 -2.78 14.21
C ALA A 81 0.32 -2.27 15.37
N ASP A 82 0.21 -0.96 15.53
CA ASP A 82 -0.64 -0.27 16.51
C ASP A 82 -1.96 0.23 15.92
N CYS A 83 -2.18 0.05 14.61
CA CYS A 83 -3.41 0.40 13.92
C CYS A 83 -4.56 -0.49 14.41
N LEU A 84 -5.69 0.14 14.75
CA LEU A 84 -6.92 -0.53 15.15
C LEU A 84 -8.02 -0.14 14.17
N PHE A 85 -8.49 -1.11 13.39
CA PHE A 85 -9.58 -0.88 12.45
C PHE A 85 -10.94 -0.86 13.15
N HIS A 86 -11.82 0.02 12.69
CA HIS A 86 -13.23 -0.05 13.05
C HIS A 86 -13.81 -1.41 12.62
N PRO A 87 -14.69 -2.06 13.40
CA PRO A 87 -15.24 -3.39 13.06
C PRO A 87 -15.89 -3.48 11.67
N MET A 88 -16.39 -2.36 11.16
CA MET A 88 -17.01 -2.26 9.83
C MET A 88 -16.06 -1.82 8.71
N TYR A 89 -14.78 -1.54 8.98
CA TYR A 89 -13.84 -0.98 7.99
C TYR A 89 -13.75 -1.86 6.74
N PHE A 90 -13.41 -3.15 6.89
CA PHE A 90 -13.27 -4.05 5.75
C PHE A 90 -14.59 -4.29 5.01
N SER A 91 -15.72 -4.27 5.73
CA SER A 91 -17.05 -4.36 5.12
C SER A 91 -17.35 -3.12 4.26
N ALA A 92 -16.99 -1.92 4.74
CA ALA A 92 -17.17 -0.68 4.00
C ALA A 92 -16.29 -0.64 2.74
N VAL A 93 -15.00 -1.00 2.86
CA VAL A 93 -14.08 -1.10 1.71
C VAL A 93 -14.61 -2.11 0.69
N THR A 94 -15.04 -3.28 1.14
CA THR A 94 -15.62 -4.31 0.24
C THR A 94 -16.87 -3.80 -0.49
N ALA A 95 -17.78 -3.12 0.22
CA ALA A 95 -18.98 -2.56 -0.38
C ALA A 95 -18.65 -1.50 -1.44
N ASP A 96 -17.62 -0.69 -1.22
CA ASP A 96 -17.20 0.33 -2.17
C ASP A 96 -16.53 -0.26 -3.41
N VAL A 97 -15.64 -1.25 -3.24
CA VAL A 97 -15.07 -2.03 -4.35
C VAL A 97 -16.17 -2.62 -5.24
N LEU A 98 -17.21 -3.22 -4.64
CA LEU A 98 -18.32 -3.79 -5.39
C LEU A 98 -19.11 -2.72 -6.15
N ARG A 99 -19.35 -1.55 -5.52
CA ARG A 99 -20.06 -0.42 -6.13
C ARG A 99 -19.29 0.15 -7.33
N MET A 100 -17.99 0.38 -7.19
CA MET A 100 -17.13 0.87 -8.27
C MET A 100 -17.23 -0.04 -9.49
N ARG A 101 -17.25 -1.37 -9.28
CA ARG A 101 -17.33 -2.34 -10.37
C ARG A 101 -18.70 -2.38 -11.06
N GLN A 102 -19.78 -2.18 -10.32
CA GLN A 102 -21.13 -2.12 -10.88
C GLN A 102 -21.36 -0.89 -11.76
N SER A 103 -20.58 0.19 -11.56
CA SER A 103 -20.74 1.44 -12.31
C SER A 103 -20.33 1.36 -13.79
N GLY A 104 -19.77 0.23 -14.25
CA GLY A 104 -19.54 -0.06 -15.68
C GLY A 104 -18.46 0.79 -16.37
N GLY A 105 -17.89 1.78 -15.69
CA GLY A 105 -16.86 2.65 -16.24
C GLY A 105 -15.46 2.10 -15.99
N GLY A 106 -14.91 1.36 -16.96
CA GLY A 106 -13.47 1.02 -17.02
C GLY A 106 -12.84 0.42 -15.75
N GLN A 107 -11.52 0.42 -15.70
CA GLN A 107 -10.78 0.06 -14.49
C GLN A 107 -10.66 1.31 -13.63
N GLN A 108 -11.22 1.25 -12.43
CA GLN A 108 -11.17 2.35 -11.47
C GLN A 108 -10.19 1.99 -10.36
N TRP A 109 -9.30 2.92 -10.06
CA TRP A 109 -8.32 2.78 -9.00
C TRP A 109 -8.76 3.60 -7.80
N ALA A 110 -8.68 3.02 -6.62
CA ALA A 110 -8.91 3.71 -5.36
C ALA A 110 -7.91 3.26 -4.29
N MET A 111 -7.68 4.17 -3.35
CA MET A 111 -7.08 3.89 -2.06
C MET A 111 -8.09 4.31 -0.98
N TRP A 112 -8.27 3.48 0.03
CA TRP A 112 -9.24 3.71 1.10
C TRP A 112 -8.54 3.94 2.44
N GLN A 113 -8.81 5.09 3.03
CA GLN A 113 -8.36 5.43 4.37
C GLN A 113 -9.56 5.90 5.21
N ALA A 114 -9.64 5.40 6.43
CA ALA A 114 -10.49 5.99 7.47
C ALA A 114 -9.70 7.09 8.19
N PRO A 115 -10.36 8.14 8.71
CA PRO A 115 -9.66 9.19 9.45
C PRO A 115 -8.89 8.59 10.63
N GLN A 116 -7.63 8.99 10.77
CA GLN A 116 -6.76 8.44 11.80
C GLN A 116 -6.89 9.18 13.12
N LEU A 117 -7.26 8.44 14.16
CA LEU A 117 -7.55 9.01 15.46
C LEU A 117 -6.53 8.50 16.49
N PRO A 118 -5.56 9.35 16.91
CA PRO A 118 -4.56 8.99 17.92
C PRO A 118 -5.17 9.04 19.34
N PHE A 119 -6.26 8.30 19.55
CA PHE A 119 -7.04 8.36 20.80
C PHE A 119 -6.82 7.18 21.75
N ARG A 120 -6.03 6.18 21.36
CA ARG A 120 -5.83 4.95 22.13
C ARG A 120 -5.39 5.17 23.58
N ASN A 121 -4.48 6.11 23.81
CA ASN A 121 -3.95 6.49 25.12
C ASN A 121 -4.14 7.98 25.40
N TYR A 122 -5.18 8.58 24.82
CA TYR A 122 -5.41 10.02 24.85
C TYR A 122 -5.40 10.56 26.28
N ASP A 123 -6.23 9.97 27.17
CA ASP A 123 -6.38 10.45 28.54
C ASP A 123 -5.10 10.34 29.37
N MET A 124 -4.28 9.32 29.07
CA MET A 124 -3.00 9.06 29.72
C MET A 124 -1.86 9.92 29.19
N SER A 125 -2.06 10.61 28.08
CA SER A 125 -1.02 11.40 27.43
C SER A 125 -0.87 12.79 28.07
N PRO A 126 0.35 13.38 28.06
CA PRO A 126 0.57 14.76 28.47
C PRO A 126 -0.31 15.74 27.70
N ALA A 127 -0.63 16.89 28.31
CA ALA A 127 -1.51 17.88 27.71
C ALA A 127 -1.10 18.31 26.28
N PRO A 128 0.20 18.54 25.97
CA PRO A 128 0.62 18.85 24.59
C PRO A 128 0.27 17.75 23.58
N SER A 129 0.47 16.48 23.93
CA SER A 129 0.14 15.34 23.09
C SER A 129 -1.38 15.22 22.85
N ARG A 130 -2.20 15.53 23.85
CA ARG A 130 -3.66 15.57 23.69
C ARG A 130 -4.12 16.70 22.76
N VAL A 131 -3.54 17.89 22.90
CA VAL A 131 -3.81 19.01 21.98
C VAL A 131 -3.43 18.62 20.55
N TRP A 132 -2.25 18.01 20.36
CA TRP A 132 -1.83 17.52 19.06
C TRP A 132 -2.79 16.47 18.51
N ALA A 133 -3.18 15.48 19.30
CA ALA A 133 -4.13 14.45 18.90
C ALA A 133 -5.47 15.03 18.43
N TYR A 134 -5.96 16.09 19.08
CA TYR A 134 -7.15 16.81 18.65
C TYR A 134 -6.94 17.54 17.31
N ILE A 135 -5.83 18.26 17.15
CA ILE A 135 -5.47 18.96 15.91
C ILE A 135 -5.33 17.97 14.74
N SER A 136 -4.59 16.87 14.93
CA SER A 136 -4.43 15.83 13.92
C SER A 136 -5.77 15.20 13.54
N SER A 137 -6.66 14.95 14.51
CA SER A 137 -7.99 14.44 14.21
C SER A 137 -8.82 15.41 13.38
N MET A 138 -8.76 16.72 13.69
CA MET A 138 -9.41 17.74 12.86
C MET A 138 -8.86 17.78 11.43
N TYR A 139 -7.54 17.67 11.28
CA TYR A 139 -6.89 17.59 9.98
C TYR A 139 -7.36 16.37 9.20
N GLU A 140 -7.41 15.19 9.83
CA GLU A 140 -7.88 13.95 9.21
C GLU A 140 -9.34 14.02 8.76
N PHE A 141 -10.24 14.50 9.64
CA PHE A 141 -11.64 14.67 9.26
C PHE A 141 -11.81 15.71 8.15
N GLY A 142 -11.07 16.82 8.21
CA GLY A 142 -11.06 17.85 7.18
C GLY A 142 -10.61 17.29 5.83
N GLY A 143 -9.49 16.56 5.82
CA GLY A 143 -8.94 15.92 4.63
C GLY A 143 -9.91 14.91 4.01
N VAL A 144 -10.38 13.93 4.80
CA VAL A 144 -11.30 12.90 4.30
C VAL A 144 -12.63 13.48 3.82
N SER A 145 -13.21 14.45 4.55
CA SER A 145 -14.47 15.09 4.13
C SER A 145 -14.31 16.00 2.91
N SER A 146 -13.12 16.52 2.65
CA SER A 146 -12.85 17.35 1.47
C SER A 146 -12.78 16.55 0.16
N LEU A 147 -12.69 15.21 0.24
CA LEU A 147 -12.66 14.33 -0.94
C LEU A 147 -13.94 14.48 -1.79
N ASP A 148 -15.09 14.67 -1.15
CA ASP A 148 -16.38 14.92 -1.84
C ASP A 148 -16.39 16.25 -2.62
N ALA A 149 -15.54 17.20 -2.22
CA ALA A 149 -15.35 18.48 -2.88
C ALA A 149 -14.25 18.45 -3.96
N GLY A 150 -13.70 17.26 -4.26
CA GLY A 150 -12.61 17.09 -5.24
C GLY A 150 -11.24 17.52 -4.72
N CYS A 151 -11.07 17.71 -3.41
CA CYS A 151 -9.76 17.86 -2.80
C CYS A 151 -9.06 16.50 -2.64
N HIS A 152 -7.81 16.51 -2.19
CA HIS A 152 -7.01 15.31 -2.00
C HIS A 152 -6.54 15.19 -0.55
N HIS A 153 -6.60 13.97 -0.03
CA HIS A 153 -6.03 13.58 1.25
C HIS A 153 -5.16 12.36 1.03
N MET A 154 -3.86 12.50 1.28
CA MET A 154 -2.90 11.42 1.04
C MET A 154 -3.02 10.35 2.11
N VAL A 155 -2.82 9.09 1.72
CA VAL A 155 -2.88 7.99 2.69
C VAL A 155 -1.57 7.86 3.48
N PHE A 156 -1.68 7.45 4.73
CA PHE A 156 -0.56 7.12 5.60
C PHE A 156 -0.96 6.08 6.65
N SER A 157 -0.02 5.37 7.29
CA SER A 157 -0.17 4.46 8.45
C SER A 157 -1.13 3.25 8.33
N GLY A 158 -2.36 3.42 7.82
CA GLY A 158 -3.40 2.41 7.75
C GLY A 158 -4.37 2.68 6.58
N TYR A 159 -4.18 1.98 5.47
CA TYR A 159 -4.99 2.16 4.26
C TYR A 159 -5.12 0.87 3.47
N SER A 160 -6.09 0.85 2.56
CA SER A 160 -6.31 -0.24 1.63
C SER A 160 -6.12 0.23 0.19
N VAL A 161 -5.64 -0.64 -0.69
CA VAL A 161 -5.37 -0.39 -2.10
C VAL A 161 -5.61 -1.66 -2.91
N HIS A 162 -5.90 -1.54 -4.21
CA HIS A 162 -5.92 -2.70 -5.09
C HIS A 162 -4.51 -3.32 -5.23
N LEU A 163 -4.40 -4.65 -5.09
CA LEU A 163 -3.14 -5.36 -5.26
C LEU A 163 -2.55 -5.19 -6.67
N GLN A 164 -3.41 -5.13 -7.70
CA GLN A 164 -2.94 -4.86 -9.07
C GLN A 164 -2.31 -3.47 -9.20
N LEU A 165 -2.90 -2.43 -8.59
CA LEU A 165 -2.30 -1.10 -8.58
C LEU A 165 -0.97 -1.11 -7.84
N ALA A 166 -0.93 -1.78 -6.68
CA ALA A 166 0.27 -1.95 -5.88
C ALA A 166 1.45 -2.54 -6.67
N ALA A 167 1.18 -3.58 -7.45
CA ALA A 167 2.19 -4.27 -8.24
C ALA A 167 2.57 -3.51 -9.52
N GLU A 168 1.60 -3.01 -10.29
CA GLU A 168 1.88 -2.36 -11.58
C GLU A 168 2.54 -0.99 -11.44
N ALA A 169 2.23 -0.26 -10.37
CA ALA A 169 2.80 1.06 -10.09
C ALA A 169 4.06 1.00 -9.20
N GLU A 170 4.46 -0.21 -8.77
CA GLU A 170 5.61 -0.44 -7.88
C GLU A 170 5.58 0.53 -6.67
N LEU A 171 4.49 0.52 -5.91
CA LEU A 171 4.16 1.63 -5.00
C LEU A 171 5.21 1.94 -3.91
N TRP A 172 6.00 0.94 -3.51
CA TRP A 172 6.99 1.10 -2.44
C TRP A 172 8.41 0.95 -2.98
N ASP A 173 9.23 1.93 -2.64
CA ASP A 173 10.68 1.94 -2.85
C ASP A 173 11.36 1.73 -1.50
N GLY A 174 12.46 0.97 -1.46
CA GLY A 174 13.06 0.46 -0.23
C GLY A 174 13.76 1.53 0.63
N ASP A 175 14.02 2.69 0.06
CA ASP A 175 14.87 3.76 0.59
C ASP A 175 14.10 5.03 1.02
N VAL A 176 12.78 5.07 0.83
CA VAL A 176 11.95 6.24 1.15
C VAL A 176 11.40 6.16 2.58
N ILE A 177 11.69 7.19 3.38
CA ILE A 177 11.21 7.30 4.78
C ILE A 177 9.71 7.61 4.88
N ALA A 178 9.17 8.39 3.95
CA ALA A 178 7.74 8.73 3.89
C ALA A 178 7.02 7.81 2.88
N GLU A 179 7.18 6.50 3.05
CA GLU A 179 6.82 5.47 2.09
C GLU A 179 5.33 5.47 1.74
N ASP A 180 4.45 5.80 2.69
CA ASP A 180 3.01 5.79 2.45
C ASP A 180 2.55 6.95 1.56
N HIS A 181 3.06 8.16 1.81
CA HIS A 181 2.79 9.32 0.96
C HIS A 181 3.40 9.14 -0.43
N HIS A 182 4.57 8.53 -0.49
CA HIS A 182 5.22 8.19 -1.76
C HIS A 182 4.38 7.19 -2.55
N ALA A 183 3.90 6.11 -1.90
CA ALA A 183 2.99 5.14 -2.47
C ALA A 183 1.71 5.81 -2.98
N TYR A 184 1.10 6.72 -2.21
CA TYR A 184 -0.07 7.46 -2.68
C TYR A 184 0.22 8.21 -3.99
N LEU A 185 1.32 8.96 -4.05
CA LEU A 185 1.67 9.76 -5.23
C LEU A 185 1.99 8.88 -6.44
N LYS A 186 2.77 7.80 -6.29
CA LYS A 186 3.04 6.84 -7.37
C LYS A 186 1.75 6.24 -7.90
N GLY A 187 0.87 5.81 -7.01
CA GLY A 187 -0.44 5.26 -7.38
C GLY A 187 -1.34 6.28 -8.08
N PHE A 188 -1.36 7.52 -7.61
CA PHE A 188 -2.13 8.60 -8.22
C PHE A 188 -1.65 8.92 -9.64
N PHE A 189 -0.34 9.14 -9.83
CA PHE A 189 0.20 9.45 -11.16
C PHE A 189 0.09 8.28 -12.12
N PHE A 190 0.30 7.04 -11.65
CA PHE A 190 0.07 5.84 -12.46
C PHE A 190 -1.39 5.71 -12.87
N SER A 191 -2.33 5.94 -11.95
CA SER A 191 -3.76 5.96 -12.23
C SER A 191 -4.13 6.99 -13.31
N ALA A 192 -3.63 8.22 -13.18
CA ALA A 192 -3.84 9.28 -14.16
C ALA A 192 -3.25 8.93 -15.54
N TYR A 193 -2.01 8.41 -15.56
CA TYR A 193 -1.35 7.96 -16.78
C TYR A 193 -2.13 6.84 -17.48
N THR A 194 -2.48 5.78 -16.76
CA THR A 194 -3.19 4.63 -17.34
C THR A 194 -4.58 5.01 -17.85
N THR A 195 -5.27 5.92 -17.16
CA THR A 195 -6.55 6.49 -17.61
C THR A 195 -6.37 7.30 -18.90
N GLY A 196 -5.35 8.17 -18.96
CA GLY A 196 -5.04 8.96 -20.14
C GLY A 196 -4.66 8.12 -21.36
N VAL A 197 -3.84 7.08 -21.17
CA VAL A 197 -3.45 6.14 -22.24
C VAL A 197 -4.66 5.38 -22.79
N LYS A 198 -5.53 4.88 -21.91
CA LYS A 198 -6.78 4.20 -22.30
C LYS A 198 -7.72 5.14 -23.06
N ALA A 199 -7.89 6.37 -22.58
CA ALA A 199 -8.71 7.39 -23.27
C ALA A 199 -8.16 7.75 -24.67
N ALA A 200 -6.83 7.71 -24.83
CA ALA A 200 -6.17 7.93 -26.11
C ALA A 200 -6.19 6.72 -27.06
N GLY A 201 -6.79 5.59 -26.66
CA GLY A 201 -6.81 4.34 -27.45
C GLY A 201 -5.43 3.70 -27.63
N LYS A 202 -4.44 4.08 -26.82
CA LYS A 202 -3.07 3.56 -26.87
C LYS A 202 -2.95 2.36 -25.92
N ARG A 203 -2.04 1.43 -26.23
CA ARG A 203 -1.70 0.32 -25.34
C ARG A 203 -0.76 0.83 -24.24
N LEU A 204 -0.93 0.33 -23.01
CA LEU A 204 0.02 0.56 -21.93
C LEU A 204 1.41 0.09 -22.38
N LEU A 205 2.42 0.95 -22.24
CA LEU A 205 3.81 0.54 -22.35
C LEU A 205 4.05 -0.46 -21.20
N GLY A 206 4.47 -1.68 -21.53
CA GLY A 206 4.34 -2.87 -20.67
C GLY A 206 4.78 -2.68 -19.22
N GLY A 207 3.95 -3.15 -18.28
CA GLY A 207 4.29 -3.26 -16.87
C GLY A 207 5.43 -4.26 -16.67
N ALA A 208 6.34 -3.95 -15.75
CA ALA A 208 7.37 -4.90 -15.32
C ALA A 208 6.68 -6.15 -14.76
N SER A 209 7.14 -7.32 -15.18
CA SER A 209 6.97 -8.52 -14.37
C SER A 209 7.85 -8.33 -13.12
N PRO A 210 7.37 -8.59 -11.89
CA PRO A 210 8.16 -8.40 -10.67
C PRO A 210 9.28 -9.44 -10.50
N VAL A 211 9.74 -10.05 -11.59
CA VAL A 211 10.83 -11.02 -11.60
C VAL A 211 11.68 -10.78 -12.85
N GLY A 212 12.79 -10.06 -12.68
CA GLY A 212 13.97 -10.11 -13.54
C GLY A 212 13.99 -9.16 -14.75
N CYS A 213 14.99 -8.27 -14.72
CA CYS A 213 15.56 -7.50 -15.83
C CYS A 213 14.71 -6.33 -16.38
N PRO A 214 15.19 -5.07 -16.32
CA PRO A 214 14.52 -3.96 -17.00
C PRO A 214 14.69 -4.10 -18.53
N PRO A 215 13.65 -3.89 -19.34
CA PRO A 215 13.87 -3.54 -20.73
C PRO A 215 14.50 -2.14 -20.78
N ALA A 216 15.65 -2.04 -21.44
CA ALA A 216 16.50 -0.85 -21.56
C ALA A 216 15.86 0.38 -22.26
N ASP A 217 14.57 0.34 -22.59
CA ASP A 217 13.90 1.33 -23.46
C ASP A 217 12.56 1.80 -22.88
N ARG A 218 12.53 2.28 -21.63
CA ARG A 218 11.39 3.09 -21.15
C ARG A 218 11.70 4.58 -21.35
N PRO A 219 10.94 5.31 -22.17
CA PRO A 219 10.99 6.77 -22.16
C PRO A 219 10.35 7.24 -20.86
N TRP A 220 11.18 7.59 -19.87
CA TRP A 220 10.75 8.19 -18.63
C TRP A 220 10.10 9.54 -18.92
N LEU A 221 8.86 9.71 -18.43
CA LEU A 221 8.12 10.97 -18.47
C LEU A 221 8.81 11.97 -17.54
N CYS A 222 9.46 12.97 -18.13
CA CYS A 222 9.38 14.35 -17.65
C CYS A 222 8.09 14.98 -18.20
#